data_AF-A0A950CSH5-F1
#
_entry.id   AF-A0A950CSH5-F1
#
_cell.length_a   1.000
_cell.length_b   1.000
_cell.length_c   1.000
_cell.angle_alpha   90.00
_cell.angle_beta   90.00
_cell.angle_gamma   90.00
#
_symmetry.space_group_name_H-M   'P 1'
#
loop_
_entity.id
_entity.type
_entity.pdbx_description
1 polymer ?
#
loop_
_entity_poly.entity_id
_entity_poly.type
_entity_poly.pdbx_seq_one_letter_code
_entity_poly.pdbx_strand_id
1 'polypeptide(L)'
;DIDRSPTFTFFGNPNFYFQSIGSATPSVSTSDSWNHGDIQPEIGRTFIGIVGPGVKNLGVTQPSAFFTDHVDLRPTLMLLLGLADDYQHDGRVIAEVLDSNILPATLQAHLATLLRLGQIYKQLEAPFGELAKSALTVSTYAIESTSPNDQTYTFLEDQIAYWTSQRDVLADQIKEMLEEAEFNGQPIDERNAEQLISEGSKLLGQAALCASEPGKCALK
;
A
#
# COMPACT_ATOMS: atom_id res chain seq x y z
N ASP A 1 13.91 1.93 14.48
CA ASP A 1 14.11 1.28 15.79
C ASP A 1 13.05 0.21 15.91
N ILE A 2 13.44 -1.04 15.64
CA ILE A 2 12.51 -2.18 15.60
C ILE A 2 11.88 -2.46 16.98
N ASP A 3 12.45 -1.87 18.05
CA ASP A 3 11.95 -1.98 19.41
C ASP A 3 10.78 -1.02 19.73
N ARG A 4 10.27 -0.29 18.73
CA ARG A 4 9.13 0.63 18.89
C ARG A 4 7.80 0.09 18.34
N SER A 5 7.82 -1.03 17.62
CA SER A 5 6.61 -1.67 17.14
C SER A 5 6.05 -2.60 18.22
N PRO A 6 4.78 -2.47 18.61
CA PRO A 6 4.20 -3.36 19.61
C PRO A 6 4.07 -4.79 19.05
N THR A 7 4.07 -5.79 19.93
CA THR A 7 3.81 -7.19 19.55
C THR A 7 2.36 -7.44 19.15
N PHE A 8 1.48 -6.46 19.35
CA PHE A 8 0.07 -6.48 18.97
C PHE A 8 -0.40 -5.07 18.67
N THR A 9 -1.12 -4.90 17.56
CA THR A 9 -1.82 -3.65 17.21
C THR A 9 -3.28 -4.01 16.95
N PHE A 10 -4.20 -3.30 17.59
CA PHE A 10 -5.62 -3.40 17.26
C PHE A 10 -6.07 -2.15 16.52
N PHE A 11 -7.04 -2.34 15.63
CA PHE A 11 -7.74 -1.29 14.93
C PHE A 11 -9.17 -1.22 15.47
N GLY A 12 -9.66 0.00 15.69
CA GLY A 12 -10.94 0.23 16.34
C GLY A 12 -12.13 -0.05 15.43
N ASN A 13 -13.28 -0.23 16.06
CA ASN A 13 -14.55 -0.21 15.34
C ASN A 13 -14.83 1.24 14.88
N PRO A 14 -15.26 1.48 13.63
CA PRO A 14 -15.56 2.82 13.11
C PRO A 14 -16.59 3.60 13.96
N ASN A 15 -17.39 2.93 14.78
CA ASN A 15 -18.42 3.55 15.61
C ASN A 15 -17.97 3.88 17.04
N PHE A 16 -16.71 3.63 17.41
CA PHE A 16 -16.21 3.85 18.77
C PHE A 16 -15.06 4.86 18.81
N TYR A 17 -15.15 5.81 19.74
CA TYR A 17 -14.00 6.54 20.22
C TYR A 17 -13.34 5.72 21.32
N PHE A 18 -12.09 5.29 21.14
CA PHE A 18 -11.33 4.57 22.18
C PHE A 18 -10.17 5.42 22.70
N GLN A 19 -9.96 5.38 24.02
CA GLN A 19 -8.88 6.10 24.71
C GLN A 19 -8.25 5.27 25.83
N SER A 20 -7.02 5.62 26.20
CA SER A 20 -6.27 5.04 27.32
C SER A 20 -5.83 6.11 28.34
N ILE A 21 -6.63 7.16 28.53
CA ILE A 21 -6.31 8.21 29.51
C ILE A 21 -6.43 7.64 30.93
N GLY A 22 -5.30 7.56 31.65
CA GLY A 22 -5.25 7.12 33.05
C GLY A 22 -5.28 5.60 33.27
N SER A 23 -5.25 4.79 32.20
CA SER A 23 -5.21 3.32 32.26
C SER A 23 -4.47 2.76 31.05
N ALA A 24 -3.75 1.64 31.20
CA ALA A 24 -3.15 0.92 30.09
C ALA A 24 -4.17 0.16 29.23
N THR A 25 -5.39 -0.04 29.74
CA THR A 25 -6.48 -0.71 29.01
C THR A 25 -7.27 0.32 28.19
N PRO A 26 -7.32 0.20 26.86
CA PRO A 26 -8.19 1.03 26.03
C PRO A 26 -9.65 0.84 26.45
N SER A 27 -10.41 1.94 26.50
CA SER A 27 -11.84 1.93 26.80
C SER A 27 -12.59 2.83 25.82
N VAL A 28 -13.85 2.51 25.56
CA VAL A 28 -14.71 3.37 24.75
C VAL A 28 -15.04 4.62 25.57
N SER A 29 -14.68 5.80 25.04
CA SER A 29 -15.06 7.08 25.63
C SER A 29 -16.32 7.62 24.99
N THR A 30 -17.10 8.35 25.79
CA THR A 30 -18.24 9.14 25.31
C THR A 30 -17.98 10.65 25.42
N SER A 31 -16.76 11.07 25.78
CA SER A 31 -16.40 12.49 25.95
C SER A 31 -16.26 13.24 24.63
N ASP A 32 -15.82 12.54 23.59
CA ASP A 32 -15.48 13.10 22.30
C ASP A 32 -16.24 12.38 21.18
N SER A 33 -16.67 13.15 20.19
CA SER A 33 -17.46 12.65 19.06
C SER A 33 -16.62 12.27 17.84
N TRP A 34 -15.32 12.58 17.84
CA TRP A 34 -14.44 12.44 16.67
C TRP A 34 -13.04 11.96 17.08
N ASN A 35 -12.48 11.01 16.33
CA ASN A 35 -11.10 10.54 16.51
C ASN A 35 -10.40 10.35 15.14
N HIS A 36 -9.09 10.14 15.15
CA HIS A 36 -8.29 9.74 13.99
C HIS A 36 -7.21 8.73 14.40
N GLY A 37 -6.42 8.24 13.44
CA GLY A 37 -5.28 7.33 13.70
C GLY A 37 -5.59 5.85 13.50
N ASP A 38 -6.69 5.54 12.82
CA ASP A 38 -7.18 4.18 12.57
C ASP A 38 -7.44 3.98 11.05
N ILE A 39 -7.81 2.77 10.63
CA ILE A 39 -7.80 2.32 9.22
C ILE A 39 -9.03 2.72 8.39
N GLN A 40 -9.98 3.44 8.98
CA GLN A 40 -11.23 3.74 8.31
C GLN A 40 -10.99 4.69 7.13
N PRO A 41 -11.69 4.51 5.99
CA PRO A 41 -11.53 5.36 4.82
C PRO A 41 -11.70 6.85 5.10
N GLU A 42 -12.57 7.23 6.03
CA GLU A 42 -12.84 8.62 6.44
C GLU A 42 -11.63 9.27 7.12
N ILE A 43 -10.72 8.47 7.66
CA ILE A 43 -9.47 8.91 8.31
C ILE A 43 -8.30 8.78 7.34
N GLY A 44 -8.17 7.62 6.69
CA GLY A 44 -7.01 7.29 5.85
C GLY A 44 -7.03 7.90 4.45
N ARG A 45 -8.20 8.33 3.94
CA ARG A 45 -8.29 8.99 2.62
C ARG A 45 -8.12 10.49 2.78
N THR A 46 -7.02 10.99 2.27
CA THR A 46 -6.72 12.43 2.23
C THR A 46 -6.71 12.94 0.79
N PHE A 47 -6.76 14.26 0.63
CA PHE A 47 -6.70 14.92 -0.67
C PHE A 47 -5.35 15.60 -0.87
N ILE A 48 -4.84 15.53 -2.09
CA ILE A 48 -3.70 16.31 -2.55
C ILE A 48 -4.14 17.11 -3.78
N GLY A 49 -3.70 18.37 -3.86
CA GLY A 49 -3.92 19.22 -5.03
C GLY A 49 -2.58 19.50 -5.69
N ILE A 50 -2.46 19.22 -6.99
CA ILE A 50 -1.27 19.49 -7.78
C ILE A 50 -1.66 20.42 -8.94
N VAL A 51 -0.97 21.54 -9.08
CA VAL A 51 -1.23 22.54 -10.12
C VAL A 51 0.08 23.15 -10.58
N GLY A 52 0.26 23.27 -11.89
CA GLY A 52 1.44 23.85 -12.50
C GLY A 52 1.62 23.41 -13.95
N PRO A 53 2.64 23.94 -14.65
CA PRO A 53 3.02 23.48 -15.98
C PRO A 53 3.28 21.97 -15.99
N GLY A 54 2.77 21.26 -17.01
CA GLY A 54 2.95 19.82 -17.17
C GLY A 54 2.07 18.95 -16.27
N VAL A 55 1.18 19.53 -15.47
CA VAL A 55 0.17 18.80 -14.69
C VAL A 55 -1.15 18.78 -15.47
N LYS A 56 -1.73 17.60 -15.66
CA LYS A 56 -3.00 17.42 -16.36
C LYS A 56 -4.15 18.08 -15.60
N ASN A 57 -5.08 18.70 -16.33
CA ASN A 57 -6.32 19.21 -15.76
C ASN A 57 -7.38 18.09 -15.65
N LEU A 58 -7.28 17.27 -14.60
CA LEU A 58 -8.18 16.12 -14.35
C LEU A 58 -9.37 16.44 -13.44
N GLY A 59 -9.42 17.64 -12.84
CA GLY A 59 -10.38 17.96 -11.78
C GLY A 59 -10.17 17.11 -10.53
N VAL A 60 -11.25 16.70 -9.87
CA VAL A 60 -11.20 15.78 -8.72
C VAL A 60 -11.27 14.35 -9.22
N THR A 61 -10.15 13.62 -9.08
CA THR A 61 -10.09 12.19 -9.41
C THR A 61 -10.85 11.36 -8.37
N GLN A 62 -11.37 10.21 -8.79
CA GLN A 62 -11.99 9.24 -7.90
C GLN A 62 -10.94 8.24 -7.40
N PRO A 63 -11.10 7.64 -6.20
CA PRO A 63 -10.18 6.62 -5.69
C PRO A 63 -9.99 5.41 -6.63
N SER A 64 -10.96 5.15 -7.52
CA SER A 64 -10.89 4.06 -8.51
C SER A 64 -10.14 4.43 -9.78
N ALA A 65 -9.72 5.68 -9.96
CA ALA A 65 -9.00 6.10 -11.17
C ALA A 65 -7.58 5.53 -11.18
N PHE A 66 -6.88 5.67 -10.06
CA PHE A 66 -5.56 5.10 -9.79
C PHE A 66 -5.26 5.30 -8.29
N PHE A 67 -4.44 4.43 -7.70
CA PHE A 67 -4.04 4.54 -6.30
C PHE A 67 -2.71 5.30 -6.16
N THR A 68 -2.64 6.15 -5.12
CA THR A 68 -1.44 6.83 -4.63
C THR A 68 -1.50 6.91 -3.11
N ASP A 69 -0.36 7.05 -2.43
CA ASP A 69 -0.30 7.41 -1.01
C ASP A 69 0.66 8.58 -0.76
N HIS A 70 0.85 8.95 0.51
CA HIS A 70 1.61 10.16 0.87
C HIS A 70 3.08 10.12 0.44
N VAL A 71 3.70 8.93 0.39
CA VAL A 71 5.12 8.82 0.06
C VAL A 71 5.40 9.09 -1.41
N ASP A 72 4.37 9.02 -2.27
CA ASP A 72 4.48 9.32 -3.71
C ASP A 72 4.66 10.83 -4.01
N LEU A 73 4.36 11.70 -3.04
CA LEU A 73 4.45 13.16 -3.22
C LEU A 73 5.89 13.64 -3.44
N ARG A 74 6.83 13.14 -2.64
CA ARG A 74 8.23 13.55 -2.72
C ARG A 74 8.86 13.20 -4.07
N PRO A 75 8.88 11.94 -4.55
CA PRO A 75 9.47 11.62 -5.84
C PRO A 75 8.78 12.38 -6.98
N THR A 76 7.46 12.59 -6.91
CA THR A 76 6.74 13.42 -7.90
C THR A 76 7.25 14.87 -7.93
N LEU A 77 7.45 15.49 -6.76
CA LEU A 77 8.01 16.85 -6.66
C LEU A 77 9.47 16.89 -7.14
N MET A 78 10.28 15.89 -6.77
CA MET A 78 11.68 15.81 -7.19
C MET A 78 11.80 15.72 -8.71
N LEU A 79 10.98 14.88 -9.36
CA LEU A 79 10.91 14.80 -10.81
C LEU A 79 10.54 16.14 -11.45
N LEU A 80 9.48 16.80 -10.95
CA LEU A 80 8.99 18.08 -11.49
C LEU A 80 10.01 19.21 -11.35
N LEU A 81 10.82 19.18 -10.29
CA LEU A 81 11.84 20.20 -10.01
C LEU A 81 13.21 19.85 -10.62
N GLY A 82 13.36 18.68 -11.24
CA GLY A 82 14.64 18.19 -11.76
C GLY A 82 15.69 17.96 -10.66
N LEU A 83 15.24 17.54 -9.48
CA LEU A 83 16.07 17.25 -8.32
C LEU A 83 16.21 15.73 -8.13
N ALA A 84 17.24 15.32 -7.38
CA ALA A 84 17.43 13.95 -6.92
C ALA A 84 17.73 13.95 -5.42
N ASP A 85 17.28 12.90 -4.72
CA ASP A 85 17.65 12.62 -3.33
C ASP A 85 18.87 11.67 -3.31
N ASP A 86 19.56 11.56 -2.17
CA ASP A 86 20.69 10.65 -1.95
C ASP A 86 20.25 9.27 -1.39
N TYR A 87 18.95 9.01 -1.37
CA TYR A 87 18.34 7.76 -0.96
C TYR A 87 17.18 7.38 -1.91
N GLN A 88 16.90 6.08 -1.98
CA GLN A 88 15.81 5.53 -2.78
C GLN A 88 14.45 5.78 -2.12
N HIS A 89 13.46 6.20 -2.89
CA HIS A 89 12.14 6.57 -2.37
C HIS A 89 11.26 5.35 -2.09
N ASP A 90 10.48 5.39 -1.00
CA ASP A 90 9.41 4.40 -0.73
C ASP A 90 8.14 4.66 -1.57
N GLY A 91 8.05 5.86 -2.15
CA GLY A 91 7.00 6.22 -3.09
C GLY A 91 7.47 6.08 -4.53
N ARG A 92 6.56 6.33 -5.46
CA ARG A 92 6.85 6.44 -6.90
C ARG A 92 6.36 7.78 -7.44
N VAL A 93 6.84 8.17 -8.61
CA VAL A 93 6.25 9.30 -9.35
C VAL A 93 4.79 8.98 -9.71
N ILE A 94 3.90 9.93 -9.43
CA ILE A 94 2.48 9.88 -9.83
C ILE A 94 2.37 10.34 -11.29
N ALA A 95 2.89 9.53 -12.23
CA ALA A 95 2.90 9.87 -13.66
C ALA A 95 1.48 9.96 -14.25
N GLU A 96 0.47 9.39 -13.58
CA GLU A 96 -0.94 9.48 -13.96
C GLU A 96 -1.42 10.94 -14.07
N VAL A 97 -0.95 11.83 -13.20
CA VAL A 97 -1.36 13.24 -13.16
C VAL A 97 -0.49 14.16 -14.03
N LEU A 98 0.59 13.65 -14.61
CA LEU A 98 1.55 14.44 -15.38
C LEU A 98 1.31 14.28 -16.88
N ASP A 99 1.46 15.36 -17.64
CA ASP A 99 1.44 15.32 -19.11
C ASP A 99 2.65 14.54 -19.63
N SER A 100 2.43 13.66 -20.61
CA SER A 100 3.49 12.79 -21.12
C SER A 100 4.65 13.55 -21.76
N ASN A 101 4.44 14.80 -22.20
CA ASN A 101 5.47 15.64 -22.81
C ASN A 101 6.49 16.21 -21.81
N ILE A 102 6.19 16.21 -20.51
CA ILE A 102 7.14 16.65 -19.47
C ILE A 102 7.86 15.49 -18.80
N LEU A 103 7.42 14.25 -19.04
CA LEU A 103 8.08 13.07 -18.49
C LEU A 103 9.44 12.87 -19.17
N PRO A 104 10.49 12.43 -18.46
CA PRO A 104 11.72 11.98 -19.09
C PRO A 104 11.49 10.85 -20.10
N ALA A 105 12.39 10.74 -21.08
CA ALA A 105 12.31 9.69 -22.11
C ALA A 105 12.26 8.27 -21.53
N THR A 106 12.89 8.05 -20.37
CA THR A 106 12.88 6.79 -19.62
C THR A 106 11.48 6.37 -19.18
N LEU A 107 10.68 7.33 -18.68
CA LEU A 107 9.29 7.08 -18.27
C LEU A 107 8.35 6.98 -19.48
N GLN A 108 8.66 7.70 -20.57
CA GLN A 108 7.85 7.65 -21.79
C GLN A 108 7.97 6.32 -22.55
N ALA A 109 9.14 5.67 -22.52
CA ALA A 109 9.46 4.49 -23.35
C ALA A 109 8.42 3.36 -23.23
N HIS A 110 7.98 3.07 -22.00
CA HIS A 110 7.03 1.99 -21.69
C HIS A 110 5.94 2.48 -20.72
N LEU A 111 5.42 3.70 -20.94
CA LEU A 111 4.55 4.40 -20.00
C LEU A 111 3.36 3.55 -19.50
N ALA A 112 2.68 2.82 -20.38
CA ALA A 112 1.54 1.99 -19.97
C ALA A 112 1.93 0.88 -18.98
N THR A 113 3.06 0.20 -19.24
CA THR A 113 3.60 -0.84 -18.38
C THR A 113 4.10 -0.25 -17.07
N LEU A 114 4.77 0.90 -17.12
CA LEU A 114 5.24 1.64 -15.95
C LEU A 114 4.10 2.02 -15.01
N LEU A 115 2.99 2.55 -15.54
CA LEU A 115 1.82 2.90 -14.74
C LEU A 115 1.22 1.67 -14.06
N ARG A 116 1.10 0.54 -14.78
CA ARG A 116 0.62 -0.73 -14.19
C ARG A 116 1.56 -1.27 -13.13
N LEU A 117 2.87 -1.19 -13.35
CA LEU A 117 3.91 -1.59 -12.39
C LEU A 117 3.79 -0.76 -11.11
N GLY A 118 3.68 0.56 -11.25
CA GLY A 118 3.47 1.48 -10.13
C GLY A 118 2.18 1.20 -9.35
N GLN A 119 1.08 0.86 -10.03
CA GLN A 119 -0.17 0.48 -9.35
C GLN A 119 -0.02 -0.81 -8.54
N ILE A 120 0.64 -1.84 -9.08
CA ILE A 120 0.92 -3.08 -8.35
C ILE A 120 1.78 -2.81 -7.13
N TYR A 121 2.85 -2.01 -7.29
CA TYR A 121 3.70 -1.60 -6.17
C TYR A 121 2.88 -1.00 -5.02
N LYS A 122 1.98 -0.05 -5.33
CA LYS A 122 1.17 0.58 -4.28
C LYS A 122 0.17 -0.37 -3.64
N GLN A 123 -0.42 -1.32 -4.38
CA GLN A 123 -1.32 -2.30 -3.76
C GLN A 123 -0.61 -3.31 -2.87
N LEU A 124 0.66 -3.59 -3.15
CA LEU A 124 1.53 -4.44 -2.34
C LEU A 124 2.05 -3.74 -1.07
N GLU A 125 2.55 -2.50 -1.21
CA GLU A 125 3.36 -1.84 -0.17
C GLU A 125 2.58 -0.82 0.66
N ALA A 126 1.58 -0.15 0.09
CA ALA A 126 0.92 0.94 0.81
C ALA A 126 0.15 0.40 2.04
N PRO A 127 0.14 1.12 3.17
CA PRO A 127 -0.63 0.72 4.37
C PRO A 127 -2.13 0.54 4.12
N PHE A 128 -2.66 1.23 3.10
CA PHE A 128 -4.05 1.12 2.66
C PHE A 128 -4.20 0.38 1.31
N GLY A 129 -3.15 -0.31 0.87
CA GLY A 129 -3.17 -1.19 -0.30
C GLY A 129 -4.00 -2.46 -0.04
N GLU A 130 -4.31 -3.18 -1.11
CA GLU A 130 -5.08 -4.43 -1.09
C GLU A 130 -4.46 -5.50 -0.20
N LEU A 131 -3.13 -5.66 -0.21
CA LEU A 131 -2.48 -6.69 0.59
C LEU A 131 -2.66 -6.43 2.08
N ALA A 132 -2.39 -5.20 2.53
CA ALA A 132 -2.52 -4.81 3.94
C ALA A 132 -3.96 -5.00 4.45
N LYS A 133 -4.95 -4.61 3.65
CA LYS A 133 -6.38 -4.79 3.99
C LYS A 133 -6.78 -6.27 4.05
N SER A 134 -6.26 -7.08 3.13
CA SER A 134 -6.54 -8.53 3.09
C SER A 134 -5.92 -9.22 4.30
N ALA A 135 -4.65 -8.94 4.59
CA ALA A 135 -3.94 -9.47 5.76
C ALA A 135 -4.65 -9.10 7.06
N LEU A 136 -5.09 -7.84 7.20
CA LEU A 136 -5.83 -7.40 8.38
C LEU A 136 -7.17 -8.14 8.55
N THR A 137 -7.91 -8.33 7.45
CA THR A 137 -9.16 -9.11 7.46
C THR A 137 -8.92 -10.54 7.92
N VAL A 138 -7.86 -11.17 7.39
CA VAL A 138 -7.50 -12.56 7.72
C VAL A 138 -7.03 -12.68 9.18
N SER A 139 -6.16 -11.77 9.65
CA SER A 139 -5.65 -11.77 11.04
C SER A 139 -6.77 -11.52 12.05
N THR A 140 -7.72 -10.62 11.72
CA THR A 140 -8.91 -10.38 12.54
C THR A 140 -9.76 -11.64 12.69
N TYR A 141 -9.91 -12.43 11.63
CA TYR A 141 -10.60 -13.73 11.73
C TYR A 141 -9.77 -14.76 12.51
N ALA A 142 -8.46 -14.80 12.28
CA ALA A 142 -7.55 -15.74 12.92
C ALA A 142 -7.58 -15.61 14.45
N ILE A 143 -7.54 -14.39 14.99
CA ILE A 143 -7.50 -14.14 16.43
C ILE A 143 -8.80 -14.53 17.17
N GLU A 144 -9.93 -14.64 16.45
CA GLU A 144 -11.21 -15.12 16.99
C GLU A 144 -11.31 -16.66 17.03
N SER A 145 -10.32 -17.36 16.49
CA SER A 145 -10.33 -18.83 16.41
C SER A 145 -10.40 -19.51 17.77
N THR A 146 -11.19 -20.58 17.85
CA THR A 146 -11.23 -21.51 18.98
C THR A 146 -10.85 -22.94 18.58
N SER A 147 -10.14 -23.10 17.47
CA SER A 147 -9.68 -24.41 16.98
C SER A 147 -8.77 -25.10 18.00
N PRO A 148 -8.82 -26.43 18.16
CA PRO A 148 -7.91 -27.14 19.06
C PRO A 148 -6.43 -26.81 18.79
N ASN A 149 -5.69 -26.44 19.83
CA ASN A 149 -4.27 -26.05 19.76
C ASN A 149 -3.98 -24.89 18.78
N ASP A 150 -4.91 -23.94 18.62
CA ASP A 150 -4.76 -22.74 17.79
C ASP A 150 -4.43 -23.01 16.30
N GLN A 151 -4.73 -24.21 15.80
CA GLN A 151 -4.39 -24.64 14.44
C GLN A 151 -4.82 -23.65 13.36
N THR A 152 -6.04 -23.12 13.42
CA THR A 152 -6.54 -22.12 12.46
C THR A 152 -5.81 -20.78 12.58
N TYR A 153 -5.49 -20.35 13.81
CA TYR A 153 -4.73 -19.11 14.03
C TYR A 153 -3.33 -19.24 13.44
N THR A 154 -2.58 -20.29 13.82
CA THR A 154 -1.23 -20.54 13.34
C THR A 154 -1.18 -20.65 11.82
N PHE A 155 -2.11 -21.39 11.21
CA PHE A 155 -2.14 -21.53 9.76
C PHE A 155 -2.34 -20.18 9.04
N LEU A 156 -3.31 -19.37 9.47
CA LEU A 156 -3.60 -18.10 8.81
C LEU A 156 -2.49 -17.06 9.02
N GLU A 157 -1.88 -17.01 10.21
CA GLU A 157 -0.72 -16.15 10.45
C GLU A 157 0.51 -16.59 9.64
N ASP A 158 0.72 -17.91 9.45
CA ASP A 158 1.75 -18.43 8.55
C ASP A 158 1.48 -18.05 7.08
N GLN A 159 0.21 -18.01 6.65
CA GLN A 159 -0.15 -17.51 5.31
C GLN A 159 0.15 -16.01 5.16
N ILE A 160 -0.15 -15.20 6.18
CA ILE A 160 0.18 -13.77 6.18
C ILE A 160 1.70 -13.59 6.11
N ALA A 161 2.47 -14.31 6.93
CA ALA A 161 3.94 -14.27 6.92
C ALA A 161 4.53 -14.67 5.55
N TYR A 162 3.93 -15.69 4.91
CA TYR A 162 4.28 -16.05 3.54
C TYR A 162 4.02 -14.90 2.57
N TRP A 163 2.83 -14.28 2.60
CA TRP A 163 2.54 -13.15 1.72
C TRP A 163 3.46 -11.96 1.97
N THR A 164 3.78 -11.64 3.24
CA THR A 164 4.74 -10.59 3.58
C THR A 164 6.10 -10.88 2.97
N SER A 165 6.61 -12.11 3.08
CA SER A 165 7.90 -12.48 2.51
C SER A 165 7.92 -12.38 0.98
N GLN A 166 6.82 -12.76 0.30
CA GLN A 166 6.70 -12.58 -1.16
C GLN A 166 6.58 -11.11 -1.55
N ARG A 167 5.83 -10.34 -0.76
CA ARG A 167 5.67 -8.90 -0.96
C ARG A 167 7.00 -8.20 -0.87
N ASP A 168 7.81 -8.47 0.15
CA ASP A 168 9.10 -7.80 0.37
C ASP A 168 10.01 -7.98 -0.86
N VAL A 169 10.11 -9.21 -1.39
CA VAL A 169 10.90 -9.50 -2.60
C VAL A 169 10.38 -8.74 -3.83
N LEU A 170 9.06 -8.77 -4.06
CA LEU A 170 8.45 -8.10 -5.21
C LEU A 170 8.56 -6.57 -5.09
N ALA A 171 8.30 -6.02 -3.91
CA ALA A 171 8.34 -4.60 -3.63
C ALA A 171 9.75 -4.05 -3.83
N ASP A 172 10.79 -4.75 -3.36
CA ASP A 172 12.18 -4.34 -3.57
C ASP A 172 12.53 -4.28 -5.06
N GLN A 173 12.19 -5.32 -5.83
CA GLN A 173 12.47 -5.37 -7.27
C GLN A 173 11.71 -4.30 -8.06
N ILE A 174 10.44 -4.07 -7.71
CA ILE A 174 9.64 -3.04 -8.37
C ILE A 174 10.15 -1.64 -8.00
N LYS A 175 10.45 -1.40 -6.72
CA LYS A 175 10.99 -0.12 -6.22
C LYS A 175 12.31 0.24 -6.89
N GLU A 176 13.22 -0.72 -7.05
CA GLU A 176 14.47 -0.54 -7.79
C GLU A 176 14.20 -0.16 -9.25
N MET A 177 13.35 -0.92 -9.95
CA MET A 177 13.04 -0.65 -11.35
C MET A 177 12.37 0.73 -11.57
N LEU A 178 11.49 1.15 -10.65
CA LEU A 178 10.85 2.46 -10.72
C LEU A 178 11.86 3.58 -10.44
N GLU A 179 12.69 3.47 -9.40
CA GLU A 179 13.71 4.48 -9.07
C GLU A 179 14.70 4.66 -10.24
N GLU A 180 15.13 3.56 -10.86
CA GLU A 180 16.03 3.60 -12.01
C GLU A 180 15.45 4.38 -13.21
N ALA A 181 14.14 4.20 -13.46
CA ALA A 181 13.43 4.89 -14.52
C ALA A 181 13.11 6.36 -14.20
N GLU A 182 12.82 6.66 -12.94
CA GLU A 182 12.43 7.98 -12.48
C GLU A 182 13.64 8.91 -12.31
N PHE A 183 14.77 8.40 -11.81
CA PHE A 183 15.89 9.25 -11.37
C PHE A 183 17.27 8.86 -11.92
N ASN A 184 17.51 7.61 -12.33
CA ASN A 184 18.85 7.16 -12.75
C ASN A 184 19.03 6.95 -14.26
N GLY A 185 18.05 7.37 -15.06
CA GLY A 185 18.20 7.42 -16.51
C GLY A 185 18.09 6.07 -17.22
N GLN A 186 17.56 5.03 -16.56
CA GLN A 186 17.37 3.70 -17.14
C GLN A 186 15.88 3.40 -17.32
N PRO A 187 15.35 3.27 -18.56
CA PRO A 187 13.95 2.89 -18.74
C PRO A 187 13.68 1.51 -18.12
N ILE A 188 12.42 1.26 -17.73
CA ILE A 188 12.03 -0.05 -17.22
C ILE A 188 12.30 -1.15 -18.26
N ASP A 189 12.74 -2.31 -17.80
CA ASP A 189 12.71 -3.53 -18.61
C ASP A 189 11.25 -4.02 -18.67
N GLU A 190 10.59 -3.79 -19.81
CA GLU A 190 9.16 -4.10 -19.98
C GLU A 190 8.83 -5.58 -19.74
N ARG A 191 9.73 -6.50 -20.10
CA ARG A 191 9.49 -7.94 -19.91
C ARG A 191 9.54 -8.30 -18.43
N ASN A 192 10.54 -7.81 -17.72
CA ASN A 192 10.66 -8.02 -16.28
C ASN A 192 9.51 -7.32 -15.53
N ALA A 193 9.13 -6.12 -15.95
CA ALA A 193 8.00 -5.38 -15.40
C ALA A 193 6.68 -6.17 -15.54
N GLU A 194 6.39 -6.75 -16.70
CA GLU A 194 5.18 -7.58 -16.88
C GLU A 194 5.21 -8.86 -16.03
N GLN A 195 6.39 -9.44 -15.82
CA GLN A 195 6.54 -10.56 -14.89
C GLN A 195 6.21 -10.14 -13.45
N LEU A 196 6.79 -9.03 -12.98
CA LEU A 196 6.54 -8.47 -11.65
C LEU A 196 5.07 -8.09 -11.45
N ILE A 197 4.43 -7.49 -12.47
CA ILE A 197 3.00 -7.17 -12.46
C ILE A 197 2.16 -8.44 -12.30
N SER A 198 2.49 -9.50 -13.03
CA SER A 198 1.78 -10.78 -12.98
C SER A 198 1.94 -11.46 -11.61
N GLU A 199 3.16 -11.50 -11.08
CA GLU A 199 3.47 -12.09 -9.77
C GLU A 199 2.81 -11.30 -8.62
N GLY A 200 2.89 -9.97 -8.65
CA GLY A 200 2.20 -9.10 -7.71
C GLY A 200 0.68 -9.25 -7.76
N SER A 201 0.10 -9.27 -8.97
CA SER A 201 -1.34 -9.51 -9.14
C SER A 201 -1.78 -10.86 -8.57
N LYS A 202 -0.95 -11.90 -8.76
CA LYS A 202 -1.22 -13.23 -8.22
C LYS A 202 -1.18 -13.23 -6.70
N LEU A 203 -0.19 -12.59 -6.08
CA LEU A 203 -0.08 -12.48 -4.62
C LEU A 203 -1.29 -11.73 -4.03
N LEU A 204 -1.66 -10.58 -4.61
CA LEU A 204 -2.85 -9.82 -4.23
C LEU A 204 -4.11 -10.68 -4.34
N GLY A 205 -4.26 -11.42 -5.45
CA GLY A 205 -5.40 -12.31 -5.66
C GLY A 205 -5.48 -13.46 -4.65
N GLN A 206 -4.34 -14.01 -4.22
CA GLN A 206 -4.29 -15.05 -3.18
C GLN A 206 -4.76 -14.50 -1.83
N ALA A 207 -4.23 -13.35 -1.41
CA ALA A 207 -4.60 -12.70 -0.16
C ALA A 207 -6.07 -12.28 -0.17
N ALA A 208 -6.53 -11.67 -1.26
CA ALA A 208 -7.92 -11.24 -1.42
C ALA A 208 -8.90 -12.43 -1.39
N LEU A 209 -8.55 -13.54 -2.05
CA LEU A 209 -9.38 -14.75 -2.00
C LEU A 209 -9.48 -15.29 -0.58
N CYS A 210 -8.37 -15.35 0.15
CA CYS A 210 -8.38 -15.78 1.54
C CYS A 210 -9.22 -14.83 2.42
N ALA A 211 -9.04 -13.52 2.26
CA ALA A 211 -9.79 -12.49 2.99
C ALA A 211 -11.31 -12.51 2.70
N SER A 212 -11.72 -12.90 1.49
CA SER A 212 -13.14 -12.99 1.13
C SER A 212 -13.87 -14.13 1.86
N GLU A 213 -13.17 -15.21 2.19
CA GLU A 213 -13.72 -16.36 2.91
C GLU A 213 -12.69 -16.98 3.88
N PRO A 214 -12.28 -16.28 4.96
CA PRO A 214 -11.14 -16.71 5.80
C PRO A 214 -11.32 -18.10 6.41
N GLY A 215 -12.54 -18.45 6.79
CA GLY A 215 -12.87 -19.79 7.30
C GLY A 215 -12.65 -20.91 6.28
N LYS A 216 -12.89 -20.69 4.98
CA LYS A 216 -12.57 -21.69 3.95
C LYS A 216 -11.09 -21.71 3.61
N CYS A 217 -10.43 -20.56 3.69
CA CYS A 217 -8.98 -20.47 3.55
C CYS A 217 -8.26 -21.31 4.61
N ALA A 218 -8.74 -21.26 5.86
CA ALA A 218 -8.20 -22.01 7.01
C ALA A 218 -8.40 -23.54 6.95
N LEU A 219 -9.12 -24.07 5.96
CA LEU A 219 -9.40 -25.50 5.82
C LEU A 219 -8.55 -26.18 4.72
N LYS A 220 -7.67 -25.42 4.06
CA LYS A 220 -6.79 -25.91 2.99
C LYS A 220 -5.43 -26.33 3.54
#